data_AF-A0A7K3LLD6-F1
#
_entry.id   AF-A0A7K3LLD6-F1
#
_cell.length_a   1.000
_cell.length_b   1.000
_cell.length_c   1.000
_cell.angle_alpha   90.00
_cell.angle_beta   90.00
_cell.angle_gamma   90.00
#
_symmetry.space_group_name_H-M   'P 1'
#
loop_
_entity.id
_entity.type
_entity.pdbx_description
1 polymer ?
#
loop_
_entity_poly.entity_id
_entity_poly.type
_entity_poly.pdbx_seq_one_letter_code
_entity_poly.pdbx_strand_id
1 'polypeptide(L)'
;MARTEYETPQHRIAGIGAMLLAVAALVMLIVSSAVGVSGTTTAVTVGVLLSGSMLAGATARTMTRPAVVLGVDGTDVYLGDEQSGIVSRPLGSVVSASLGTASTTTTVGAGAVRADPHDLLIRGMRWADIVFATPEPEGWRIAVAVGDPAAEAVLDVLRAAAPRRRKATAEPSPPSEPPGPPSEPPGPPADGTRGGPAAGTTENTTIDDGAGPMAEAGSEDASRRLWEEATRRHDDVLGRYGWYELDPAMLLTYPAVIDVTLTHVQDFLVALEDANALRTDAYPGDRARADAYRQAVTTLRRTWTACEAEGRRLGAGYLDDPDRDSLRTALKLYRHAEGGSTSEEQAAYIGRVRDIVGGLVDRGAIHPTTGALEQLETVSRRMIESPRER
;
A
#
# COMPACT_ATOMS: atom_id res chain seq x y z
N MET A 1 5.47 -2.20 -3.41
CA MET A 1 4.68 -0.94 -3.38
C MET A 1 5.55 0.13 -2.74
N ALA A 2 5.94 1.16 -3.50
CA ALA A 2 6.72 2.28 -2.98
C ALA A 2 5.75 3.47 -2.80
N ARG A 3 5.34 3.74 -1.56
CA ARG A 3 4.69 5.01 -1.22
C ARG A 3 5.82 5.98 -0.92
N THR A 4 5.99 6.97 -1.78
CA THR A 4 7.02 8.00 -1.56
C THR A 4 6.34 9.26 -1.04
N GLU A 5 6.67 9.64 0.18
CA GLU A 5 6.29 10.94 0.74
C GLU A 5 7.34 11.97 0.32
N TYR A 6 6.91 13.07 -0.28
CA TYR A 6 7.82 14.10 -0.75
C TYR A 6 7.73 15.35 0.12
N GLU A 7 8.88 15.83 0.60
CA GLU A 7 8.96 17.12 1.27
C GLU A 7 8.85 18.25 0.24
N THR A 8 7.76 19.02 0.28
CA THR A 8 7.65 20.21 -0.57
C THR A 8 8.49 21.37 -0.02
N PRO A 9 8.97 22.30 -0.88
CA PRO A 9 9.71 23.48 -0.45
C PRO A 9 8.95 24.35 0.58
N GLN A 10 7.62 24.25 0.61
CA GLN A 10 6.76 24.98 1.55
C GLN A 10 6.96 24.53 3.02
N HIS A 11 7.21 23.25 3.28
CA HIS A 11 7.50 22.74 4.62
C HIS A 11 8.84 23.28 5.14
N ARG A 12 9.83 23.38 4.26
CA ARG A 12 11.14 23.95 4.56
C ARG A 12 11.04 25.45 4.84
N ILE A 13 10.26 26.20 4.05
CA ILE A 13 10.05 27.63 4.26
C ILE A 13 9.29 27.90 5.57
N ALA A 14 8.27 27.12 5.89
CA ALA A 14 7.52 27.26 7.14
C ALA A 14 8.38 26.91 8.37
N GLY A 15 9.19 25.85 8.30
CA GLY A 15 10.14 25.49 9.36
C GLY A 15 11.23 26.54 9.58
N ILE A 16 11.82 27.06 8.51
CA ILE A 16 12.80 28.17 8.57
C ILE A 16 12.15 29.45 9.11
N GLY A 17 10.92 29.78 8.69
CA GLY A 17 10.18 30.94 9.16
C GLY A 17 9.86 30.89 10.66
N ALA A 18 9.43 29.72 11.15
CA ALA A 18 9.18 29.50 12.58
C ALA A 18 10.47 29.66 13.41
N MET A 19 11.60 29.13 12.92
CA MET A 19 12.91 29.27 13.55
C MET A 19 13.38 30.73 13.58
N LEU A 20 13.25 31.47 12.47
CA LEU A 20 13.63 32.88 12.40
C LEU A 20 12.82 33.75 13.36
N LEU A 21 11.51 33.51 13.48
CA LEU A 21 10.65 34.24 14.43
C LEU A 21 11.03 33.97 15.88
N ALA A 22 11.41 32.72 16.22
CA ALA A 22 11.87 32.38 17.56
C ALA A 22 13.21 33.06 17.89
N VAL A 23 14.15 33.08 16.93
CA VAL A 23 15.43 33.80 17.08
C VAL A 23 15.20 35.30 17.18
N ALA A 24 14.29 35.87 16.38
CA ALA A 24 13.94 37.29 16.47
C ALA A 24 13.32 37.65 17.83
N ALA A 25 12.48 36.77 18.39
CA ALA A 25 11.93 36.96 19.74
C ALA A 25 13.03 36.99 20.80
N LEU A 26 14.01 36.08 20.70
CA LEU A 26 15.15 36.02 21.60
C LEU A 26 16.04 37.27 21.49
N VAL A 27 16.38 37.69 20.27
CA VAL A 27 17.18 38.91 20.04
C VAL A 27 16.45 40.15 20.53
N MET A 28 15.14 40.26 20.26
CA MET A 28 14.32 41.38 20.72
C MET A 28 14.29 41.45 22.25
N LEU A 29 14.18 40.31 22.94
CA LEU A 29 14.24 40.24 24.41
C LEU A 29 15.59 40.73 24.96
N ILE A 30 16.70 40.32 24.35
CA ILE A 30 18.05 40.73 24.76
C ILE A 30 18.27 42.23 24.55
N VAL A 31 17.91 42.75 23.37
CA VAL A 31 18.11 44.16 23.02
C VAL A 31 17.23 45.08 23.86
N SER A 32 15.96 44.73 24.03
CA SER A 32 15.03 45.54 24.85
C SER A 32 15.43 45.57 26.33
N SER A 33 15.94 44.46 26.86
CA SER A 33 16.55 44.39 28.20
C SER A 33 17.76 45.31 28.33
N ALA A 34 18.64 45.33 27.33
CA ALA A 34 19.85 46.16 27.33
C ALA A 34 19.57 47.67 27.21
N VAL A 35 18.50 48.05 26.51
CA VAL A 35 18.14 49.47 26.24
C VAL A 35 17.15 50.03 27.27
N GLY A 36 16.66 49.20 28.21
CA GLY A 36 15.76 49.64 29.28
C GLY A 36 14.34 49.92 28.79
N VAL A 37 13.87 49.23 27.75
CA VAL A 37 12.49 49.32 27.26
C VAL A 37 11.52 48.79 28.33
N SER A 38 10.34 49.42 28.44
CA SER A 38 9.31 48.99 29.38
C SER A 38 9.03 47.48 29.28
N GLY A 39 9.03 46.80 30.43
CA GLY A 39 8.80 45.34 30.49
C GLY A 39 7.48 44.92 29.85
N THR A 40 6.45 45.77 29.88
CA THR A 40 5.17 45.51 29.24
C THR A 40 5.26 45.50 27.71
N THR A 41 5.97 46.46 27.12
CA THR A 41 6.19 46.54 25.67
C THR A 41 7.01 45.35 25.19
N THR A 42 8.08 45.01 25.91
CA THR A 42 8.93 43.85 25.63
C THR A 42 8.14 42.55 25.68
N ALA A 43 7.33 42.34 26.72
CA ALA A 43 6.52 41.13 26.88
C ALA A 43 5.48 40.97 25.76
N VAL A 44 4.83 42.06 25.36
CA VAL A 44 3.85 42.03 24.25
C VAL A 44 4.52 41.69 22.92
N THR A 45 5.64 42.33 22.58
CA THR A 45 6.32 42.07 21.31
C THR A 45 6.89 40.67 21.22
N VAL A 46 7.54 40.19 22.29
CA VAL A 46 8.07 38.82 22.38
C VAL A 46 6.93 37.79 22.33
N GLY A 47 5.83 38.07 23.04
CA GLY A 47 4.64 37.21 23.02
C GLY A 47 4.01 37.06 21.63
N VAL A 48 3.94 38.15 20.86
CA VAL A 48 3.44 38.13 19.48
C VAL A 48 4.37 37.31 18.57
N LEU A 49 5.69 37.50 18.68
CA LEU A 49 6.68 36.76 17.88
C LEU A 49 6.67 35.26 18.19
N LEU A 50 6.59 34.88 19.47
CA LEU A 50 6.48 33.48 19.90
C LEU A 50 5.16 32.86 19.46
N SER A 51 4.04 33.58 19.61
CA SER A 51 2.73 33.13 19.12
C SER A 51 2.74 32.91 17.60
N GLY A 52 3.38 33.81 16.85
CA GLY A 52 3.57 33.67 15.41
C GLY A 52 4.44 32.45 15.04
N SER A 53 5.53 32.21 15.79
CA SER A 53 6.39 31.04 15.60
C SER A 53 5.65 29.73 15.88
N MET A 54 4.88 29.67 16.97
CA MET A 54 4.06 28.51 17.31
C MET A 54 2.95 28.27 16.29
N LEU A 55 2.29 29.33 15.84
CA LEU A 55 1.26 29.23 14.80
C LEU A 55 1.84 28.72 13.47
N ALA A 56 3.01 29.23 13.06
CA ALA A 56 3.73 28.76 11.88
C ALA A 56 4.21 27.30 12.00
N GLY A 57 4.67 26.90 13.19
CA GLY A 57 5.04 25.52 13.47
C GLY A 57 3.83 24.57 13.51
N ALA A 58 2.71 25.00 14.05
CA ALA A 58 1.47 24.25 14.08
C ALA A 58 0.90 24.05 12.68
N THR A 59 0.86 25.11 11.85
CA THR A 59 0.40 25.02 10.47
C THR A 59 1.30 24.13 9.61
N ALA A 60 2.62 24.18 9.81
CA ALA A 60 3.55 23.27 9.14
C ALA A 60 3.36 21.80 9.52
N ARG A 61 2.89 21.50 10.75
CA ARG A 61 2.59 20.13 11.20
C ARG A 61 1.25 19.61 10.68
N THR A 62 0.29 20.50 10.44
CA THR A 62 -1.04 20.14 9.93
C THR A 62 -1.11 20.11 8.40
N MET A 63 -0.07 20.58 7.69
CA MET A 63 0.00 20.46 6.24
C MET A 63 0.24 19.01 5.84
N THR A 64 -0.68 18.46 5.04
CA THR A 64 -0.56 17.11 4.49
C THR A 64 0.59 17.05 3.49
N ARG A 65 1.44 16.03 3.63
CA ARG A 65 2.55 15.79 2.72
C ARG A 65 1.99 15.19 1.43
N PRO A 66 2.33 15.72 0.24
CA PRO A 66 1.93 15.05 -0.99
C PRO A 66 2.61 13.70 -1.09
N ALA A 67 1.79 12.65 -1.02
CA ALA A 67 2.22 11.27 -1.20
C ALA A 67 1.76 10.78 -2.56
N VAL A 68 2.68 10.16 -3.29
CA VAL A 68 2.39 9.49 -4.56
C VAL A 68 2.70 8.01 -4.38
N VAL A 69 1.78 7.18 -4.86
CA VAL A 69 1.84 5.74 -4.79
C VAL A 69 2.16 5.20 -6.17
N LEU A 70 3.28 4.50 -6.26
CA LEU A 70 3.64 3.67 -7.41
C LEU A 70 4.00 2.28 -6.88
N GLY A 71 3.20 1.29 -7.25
CA GLY A 71 3.39 -0.08 -6.81
C GLY A 71 3.10 -1.06 -7.93
N VAL A 72 3.75 -2.21 -7.87
CA VAL A 72 3.47 -3.35 -8.74
C VAL A 72 3.41 -4.58 -7.86
N ASP A 73 2.47 -5.48 -8.16
CA ASP A 73 2.46 -6.85 -7.67
C ASP A 73 2.57 -7.84 -8.85
N GLY A 74 2.27 -9.12 -8.60
CA GLY A 74 2.37 -10.15 -9.64
C GLY A 74 1.40 -9.99 -10.81
N THR A 75 0.34 -9.18 -10.67
CA THR A 75 -0.76 -9.07 -11.65
C THR A 75 -1.11 -7.64 -12.01
N ASP A 76 -0.88 -6.68 -11.12
CA ASP A 76 -1.42 -5.33 -11.20
C ASP A 76 -0.38 -4.25 -10.85
N VAL A 77 -0.61 -3.08 -11.42
CA VAL A 77 0.08 -1.82 -11.19
C VAL A 77 -0.86 -0.90 -10.44
N TYR A 78 -0.39 -0.37 -9.31
CA TYR A 78 -1.10 0.57 -8.46
C TYR A 78 -0.52 1.96 -8.62
N LEU A 79 -1.37 2.93 -8.96
CA LEU A 79 -1.03 4.31 -9.30
C LEU A 79 -1.95 5.24 -8.55
N GLY A 80 -1.47 6.32 -7.94
CA GLY A 80 -2.39 7.26 -7.33
C GLY A 80 -1.77 8.22 -6.35
N ASP A 81 -2.62 9.07 -5.81
CA ASP A 81 -2.33 9.99 -4.73
C ASP A 81 -3.54 10.12 -3.79
N GLU A 82 -3.42 10.95 -2.76
CA GLU A 82 -4.49 11.15 -1.78
C GLU A 82 -5.71 11.89 -2.35
N GLN A 83 -5.56 12.61 -3.47
CA GLN A 83 -6.65 13.39 -4.08
C GLN A 83 -7.46 12.59 -5.11
N SER A 84 -6.80 11.78 -5.94
CA SER A 84 -7.45 10.97 -6.98
C SER A 84 -7.67 9.51 -6.56
N GLY A 85 -7.20 9.11 -5.39
CA GLY A 85 -7.26 7.73 -4.93
C GLY A 85 -6.25 6.84 -5.65
N ILE A 86 -6.22 5.55 -5.27
CA ILE A 86 -5.33 4.56 -5.89
C ILE A 86 -6.11 3.80 -6.96
N VAL A 87 -5.63 3.89 -8.20
CA VAL A 87 -6.12 3.19 -9.37
C VAL A 87 -5.27 1.94 -9.60
N SER A 88 -5.94 0.82 -9.90
CA SER A 88 -5.28 -0.44 -10.29
C SER A 88 -5.41 -0.65 -11.80
N ARG A 89 -4.32 -1.09 -12.43
CA ARG A 89 -4.27 -1.47 -13.85
C ARG A 89 -3.53 -2.79 -14.00
N PRO A 90 -3.99 -3.72 -14.86
CA PRO A 90 -3.27 -4.96 -15.08
C PRO A 90 -1.82 -4.72 -15.54
N LEU A 91 -0.85 -5.43 -14.98
CA LEU A 91 0.54 -5.35 -15.40
C LEU A 91 0.71 -5.73 -16.88
N GLY A 92 -0.11 -6.66 -17.36
CA GLY A 92 -0.14 -7.07 -18.77
C GLY A 92 -0.71 -6.02 -19.74
N SER A 93 -1.32 -4.94 -19.25
CA SER A 93 -1.77 -3.84 -20.11
C SER A 93 -0.72 -2.74 -20.27
N VAL A 94 0.45 -2.84 -19.63
CA VAL A 94 1.53 -1.85 -19.79
C VAL A 94 2.10 -1.91 -21.21
N VAL A 95 1.96 -0.80 -21.95
CA VAL A 95 2.48 -0.63 -23.32
C VAL A 95 3.89 -0.07 -23.31
N SER A 96 4.12 0.92 -22.45
CA SER A 96 5.43 1.54 -22.27
C SER A 96 5.60 2.02 -20.83
N ALA A 97 6.85 2.00 -20.37
CA ALA A 97 7.26 2.58 -19.11
C ALA A 97 8.62 3.25 -19.31
N SER A 98 8.68 4.57 -19.21
CA SER A 98 9.92 5.34 -19.38
C SER A 98 10.11 6.33 -18.23
N LEU A 99 11.31 6.88 -18.07
CA LEU A 99 11.61 7.82 -16.98
C LEU A 99 11.94 9.20 -17.58
N GLY A 100 11.04 10.14 -17.37
CA GLY A 100 11.18 11.53 -17.74
C GLY A 100 12.23 12.29 -16.93
N THR A 101 12.39 13.56 -17.28
CA THR A 101 13.27 14.53 -16.60
C THR A 101 12.59 15.14 -15.37
N ALA A 102 13.32 15.93 -14.59
CA ALA A 102 12.77 16.57 -13.41
C ALA A 102 11.61 17.51 -13.79
N SER A 103 10.46 17.36 -13.10
CA SER A 103 9.29 18.20 -13.32
C SER A 103 9.52 19.61 -12.80
N THR A 104 8.98 20.61 -13.51
CA THR A 104 8.95 22.01 -13.04
C THR A 104 7.71 22.33 -12.22
N THR A 105 6.71 21.44 -12.21
CA THR A 105 5.38 21.65 -11.63
C THR A 105 5.09 20.60 -10.55
N THR A 106 4.30 20.99 -9.55
CA THR A 106 3.71 20.08 -8.56
C THR A 106 2.21 20.03 -8.79
N THR A 107 1.66 18.84 -9.03
CA THR A 107 0.22 18.62 -9.29
C THR A 107 -0.44 17.79 -8.19
N VAL A 108 0.30 17.42 -7.14
CA VAL A 108 -0.13 16.59 -6.01
C VAL A 108 -0.04 17.38 -4.71
N GLY A 109 -1.06 17.29 -3.86
CA GLY A 109 -1.09 17.91 -2.52
C GLY A 109 -2.00 19.13 -2.41
N ALA A 110 -2.18 19.60 -1.18
CA ALA A 110 -3.13 20.68 -0.87
C ALA A 110 -2.80 21.97 -1.64
N GLY A 111 -3.76 22.44 -2.46
CA GLY A 111 -3.63 23.66 -3.26
C GLY A 111 -2.92 23.51 -4.61
N ALA A 112 -2.53 22.29 -4.99
CA ALA A 112 -2.02 22.02 -6.34
C ALA A 112 -3.16 22.08 -7.37
N VAL A 113 -2.92 22.78 -8.49
CA VAL A 113 -3.86 22.82 -9.61
C VAL A 113 -3.47 21.71 -10.59
N ARG A 114 -4.40 20.76 -10.81
CA ARG A 114 -4.23 19.62 -11.72
C ARG A 114 -5.11 19.81 -12.94
N ALA A 115 -4.50 19.86 -14.13
CA ALA A 115 -5.21 19.95 -15.40
C ALA A 115 -5.58 18.55 -15.95
N ASP A 116 -4.70 17.58 -15.76
CA ASP A 116 -4.91 16.18 -16.15
C ASP A 116 -4.88 15.29 -14.89
N PRO A 117 -5.93 14.50 -14.60
CA PRO A 117 -5.98 13.62 -13.43
C PRO A 117 -4.83 12.61 -13.36
N HIS A 118 -4.19 12.26 -14.48
CA HIS A 118 -3.09 11.29 -14.54
C HIS A 118 -1.70 11.92 -14.33
N ASP A 119 -1.65 13.24 -14.16
CA ASP A 119 -0.43 13.96 -13.81
C ASP A 119 -0.24 14.01 -12.30
N LEU A 120 0.59 13.11 -11.78
CA LEU A 120 1.02 13.03 -10.39
C LEU A 120 2.47 13.50 -10.24
N LEU A 121 2.74 14.75 -10.59
CA LEU A 121 4.06 15.34 -10.68
C LEU A 121 4.42 16.12 -9.41
N ILE A 122 5.73 16.14 -9.11
CA ILE A 122 6.29 16.90 -7.99
C ILE A 122 7.50 17.67 -8.49
N ARG A 123 7.52 18.98 -8.21
CA ARG A 123 8.57 19.88 -8.71
C ARG A 123 9.94 19.42 -8.20
N GLY A 124 10.90 19.31 -9.13
CA GLY A 124 12.27 18.87 -8.87
C GLY A 124 12.46 17.36 -8.91
N MET A 125 11.39 16.57 -8.93
CA MET A 125 11.46 15.11 -9.02
C MET A 125 11.34 14.64 -10.46
N ARG A 126 12.05 13.58 -10.81
CA ARG A 126 11.83 12.87 -12.09
C ARG A 126 10.49 12.13 -12.02
N TRP A 127 9.93 11.80 -13.16
CA TRP A 127 8.63 11.13 -13.23
C TRP A 127 8.67 9.97 -14.22
N ALA A 128 7.90 8.94 -13.94
CA ALA A 128 7.68 7.81 -14.83
C ALA A 128 6.53 8.10 -15.78
N ASP A 129 6.77 7.88 -17.06
CA ASP A 129 5.77 7.91 -18.13
C ASP A 129 5.29 6.47 -18.38
N ILE A 130 4.04 6.18 -18.05
CA ILE A 130 3.48 4.84 -18.14
C ILE A 130 2.23 4.89 -19.01
N VAL A 131 2.19 4.09 -20.07
CA VAL A 131 1.03 4.01 -20.96
C VAL A 131 0.38 2.64 -20.84
N PHE A 132 -0.94 2.63 -20.68
CA PHE A 132 -1.74 1.40 -20.62
C PHE A 132 -2.56 1.18 -21.88
N ALA A 133 -2.68 -0.07 -22.27
CA ALA A 133 -3.54 -0.55 -23.35
C ALA A 133 -4.96 -0.67 -22.83
N THR A 134 -5.68 0.43 -22.89
CA THR A 134 -7.11 0.56 -22.57
C THR A 134 -7.89 0.88 -23.86
N PRO A 135 -9.23 0.70 -23.89
CA PRO A 135 -10.05 1.03 -25.06
C PRO A 135 -9.83 2.47 -25.57
N GLU A 136 -9.54 3.39 -24.65
CA GLU A 136 -8.96 4.70 -24.91
C GLU A 136 -7.56 4.73 -24.27
N PRO A 137 -6.47 5.00 -25.01
CA PRO A 137 -5.11 4.93 -24.46
C PRO A 137 -4.92 5.86 -23.26
N GLU A 138 -4.54 5.28 -22.12
CA GLU A 138 -4.40 6.01 -20.85
C GLU A 138 -2.92 6.17 -20.50
N GLY A 139 -2.46 7.42 -20.40
CA GLY A 139 -1.08 7.78 -20.05
C GLY A 139 -0.99 8.39 -18.66
N TRP A 140 -0.06 7.88 -17.86
CA TRP A 140 0.20 8.31 -16.47
C TRP A 140 1.59 8.90 -16.32
N ARG A 141 1.67 10.06 -15.67
CA ARG A 141 2.93 10.73 -15.35
C ARG A 141 3.09 10.86 -13.85
N ILE A 142 3.96 10.03 -13.26
CA ILE A 142 4.02 9.85 -11.81
C ILE A 142 5.41 10.17 -11.27
N ALA A 143 5.50 11.03 -10.26
CA ALA A 143 6.76 11.38 -9.62
C ALA A 143 7.42 10.14 -9.00
N VAL A 144 8.73 10.01 -9.25
CA VAL A 144 9.56 8.91 -8.74
C VAL A 144 10.80 9.46 -8.04
N ALA A 145 11.08 8.95 -6.84
CA ALA A 145 12.35 9.15 -6.16
C ALA A 145 13.45 8.30 -6.80
N VAL A 146 14.26 8.92 -7.64
CA VAL A 146 15.42 8.27 -8.26
C VAL A 146 16.50 8.05 -7.20
N GLY A 147 16.97 6.81 -7.07
CA GLY A 147 17.86 6.37 -5.99
C GLY A 147 17.17 5.65 -4.83
N ASP A 148 15.83 5.54 -4.82
CA ASP A 148 15.12 4.61 -3.93
C ASP A 148 15.11 3.20 -4.56
N PRO A 149 15.73 2.18 -3.93
CA PRO A 149 15.75 0.82 -4.44
C PRO A 149 14.36 0.23 -4.71
N ALA A 150 13.35 0.62 -3.93
CA ALA A 150 11.99 0.14 -4.11
C ALA A 150 11.34 0.73 -5.37
N ALA A 151 11.58 2.01 -5.62
CA ALA A 151 11.11 2.70 -6.82
C ALA A 151 11.81 2.18 -8.08
N GLU A 152 13.12 1.91 -8.01
CA GLU A 152 13.89 1.34 -9.11
C GLU A 152 13.43 -0.08 -9.45
N ALA A 153 13.22 -0.94 -8.45
CA ALA A 153 12.69 -2.28 -8.65
C ALA A 153 11.32 -2.26 -9.33
N VAL A 154 10.42 -1.34 -8.93
CA VAL A 154 9.11 -1.18 -9.55
C VAL A 154 9.24 -0.74 -11.01
N LEU A 155 10.10 0.22 -11.32
CA LEU A 155 10.34 0.67 -12.69
C LEU A 155 10.91 -0.44 -13.59
N ASP A 156 11.79 -1.28 -13.05
CA ASP A 156 12.37 -2.38 -13.79
C ASP A 156 11.34 -3.46 -14.11
N VAL A 157 10.44 -3.77 -13.17
CA VAL A 157 9.30 -4.66 -13.42
C VAL A 157 8.38 -4.09 -14.51
N LEU A 158 8.05 -2.80 -14.46
CA LEU A 158 7.21 -2.15 -15.47
C LEU A 158 7.86 -2.15 -16.86
N ARG A 159 9.17 -1.89 -16.95
CA ARG A 159 9.93 -1.95 -18.20
C ARG A 159 10.04 -3.36 -18.75
N ALA A 160 10.15 -4.36 -17.87
CA ALA A 160 10.20 -5.76 -18.26
C ALA A 160 8.83 -6.27 -18.75
N ALA A 161 7.74 -5.76 -18.19
CA ALA A 161 6.37 -6.06 -18.59
C ALA A 161 5.97 -5.37 -19.91
N ALA A 162 6.51 -4.18 -20.20
CA ALA A 162 6.28 -3.52 -21.47
C ALA A 162 6.80 -4.38 -22.65
N PRO A 163 6.02 -4.55 -23.74
CA PRO A 163 6.43 -5.37 -24.87
C PRO A 163 7.77 -4.90 -25.41
N ARG A 164 8.81 -5.75 -25.31
CA ARG A 164 10.11 -5.50 -25.93
C ARG A 164 9.86 -5.17 -27.39
N ARG A 165 10.12 -3.92 -27.78
CA ARG A 165 10.10 -3.48 -29.18
C ARG A 165 10.89 -4.51 -29.99
N ARG A 166 10.20 -5.44 -30.65
CA ARG A 166 10.82 -6.31 -31.65
C ARG A 166 11.43 -5.34 -32.64
N LYS A 167 12.76 -5.27 -32.65
CA LYS A 167 13.52 -4.61 -33.71
C LYS A 167 12.98 -5.23 -34.99
N ALA A 168 12.21 -4.47 -35.75
CA ALA A 168 11.66 -4.95 -37.01
C ALA A 168 12.87 -5.37 -37.86
N THR A 169 13.04 -6.68 -38.02
CA THR A 169 13.86 -7.24 -39.08
C THR A 169 13.28 -6.66 -40.36
N ALA A 170 14.08 -5.84 -41.02
CA ALA A 170 13.75 -5.29 -42.33
C ALA A 170 13.51 -6.47 -43.28
N GLU A 171 12.26 -6.65 -43.68
CA GLU A 171 11.89 -7.40 -44.88
C GLU A 171 11.40 -6.37 -45.92
N PRO A 172 11.76 -6.52 -47.21
CA PRO A 172 11.85 -5.42 -48.16
C PRO A 172 10.48 -4.95 -48.62
N SER A 173 10.32 -3.63 -48.75
CA SER A 173 9.16 -3.01 -49.39
C SER A 173 9.03 -3.46 -50.85
N PRO A 174 7.81 -3.78 -51.34
CA PRO A 174 7.55 -3.93 -52.77
C PRO A 174 7.55 -2.55 -53.47
N PRO A 175 7.80 -2.52 -54.80
CA PRO A 175 8.22 -1.31 -55.50
C PRO A 175 7.07 -0.34 -55.76
N SER A 176 7.43 0.94 -55.76
CA SER A 176 6.58 2.10 -56.08
C SER A 176 6.06 2.07 -57.52
N GLU A 177 4.79 2.46 -57.70
CA GLU A 177 4.23 2.82 -59.02
C GLU A 177 4.04 4.35 -59.12
N PRO A 178 4.27 4.99 -60.30
CA PRO A 178 4.57 6.43 -60.45
C PRO A 178 3.33 7.36 -60.56
N PRO A 179 3.53 8.70 -60.65
CA PRO A 179 2.56 9.71 -60.24
C PRO A 179 1.60 10.16 -61.34
N GLY A 180 0.37 10.52 -60.95
CA GLY A 180 -0.59 11.28 -61.78
C GLY A 180 -0.67 12.76 -61.35
N PRO A 181 -0.91 13.73 -62.27
CA PRO A 181 -0.65 15.16 -62.07
C PRO A 181 -1.82 15.93 -61.40
N PRO A 182 -1.60 17.22 -61.05
CA PRO A 182 -2.44 17.99 -60.13
C PRO A 182 -3.52 18.81 -60.85
N SER A 183 -4.65 19.06 -60.17
CA SER A 183 -5.58 20.14 -60.52
C SER A 183 -6.20 20.75 -59.27
N GLU A 184 -5.83 21.99 -59.01
CA GLU A 184 -6.55 22.96 -58.17
C GLU A 184 -7.51 23.80 -59.07
N PRO A 185 -8.30 24.76 -58.54
CA PRO A 185 -9.76 24.75 -58.38
C PRO A 185 -10.52 25.58 -59.45
N PRO A 186 -11.87 25.69 -59.38
CA PRO A 186 -12.42 27.02 -59.02
C PRO A 186 -13.80 27.03 -58.30
N GLY A 187 -13.95 27.98 -57.35
CA GLY A 187 -15.04 28.98 -57.32
C GLY A 187 -16.50 28.61 -56.92
N PRO A 188 -17.13 29.36 -55.98
CA PRO A 188 -18.59 29.37 -55.66
C PRO A 188 -19.35 30.32 -56.65
N PRO A 189 -20.69 30.60 -56.63
CA PRO A 189 -21.62 30.67 -55.48
C PRO A 189 -23.14 30.36 -55.73
N ALA A 190 -23.97 30.70 -54.72
CA ALA A 190 -25.42 30.99 -54.71
C ALA A 190 -26.39 29.78 -54.66
N ASP A 191 -27.14 29.59 -53.56
CA ASP A 191 -28.36 30.28 -53.08
C ASP A 191 -29.65 29.68 -53.68
N GLY A 192 -30.60 29.35 -52.80
CA GLY A 192 -31.80 28.58 -53.12
C GLY A 192 -32.65 28.28 -51.90
N THR A 193 -33.31 29.32 -51.39
CA THR A 193 -34.25 29.35 -50.27
C THR A 193 -35.59 28.64 -50.56
N ARG A 194 -36.30 28.27 -49.46
CA ARG A 194 -37.79 28.16 -49.28
C ARG A 194 -38.36 26.72 -49.36
N GLY A 195 -39.17 26.18 -48.44
CA GLY A 195 -39.74 26.63 -47.17
C GLY A 195 -40.95 25.75 -46.74
N GLY A 196 -40.98 25.32 -45.47
CA GLY A 196 -42.14 24.95 -44.62
C GLY A 196 -42.95 23.66 -44.88
N PRO A 197 -43.79 23.17 -43.91
CA PRO A 197 -44.07 23.68 -42.56
C PRO A 197 -44.04 22.62 -41.41
N ALA A 198 -44.23 23.13 -40.20
CA ALA A 198 -44.28 22.45 -38.90
C ALA A 198 -45.63 21.77 -38.57
N ALA A 199 -45.62 20.74 -37.70
CA ALA A 199 -46.28 20.72 -36.38
C ALA A 199 -46.43 19.30 -35.77
N GLY A 200 -46.18 19.19 -34.45
CA GLY A 200 -46.55 18.08 -33.55
C GLY A 200 -45.41 17.08 -33.29
N THR A 201 -44.97 16.73 -32.08
CA THR A 201 -45.49 16.91 -30.72
C THR A 201 -44.29 16.76 -29.77
N THR A 202 -44.22 17.64 -28.78
CA THR A 202 -43.27 17.61 -27.65
C THR A 202 -43.56 16.42 -26.73
N GLU A 203 -42.59 15.55 -26.51
CA GLU A 203 -42.54 14.71 -25.32
C GLU A 203 -41.19 14.91 -24.62
N ASN A 204 -41.30 15.38 -23.39
CA ASN A 204 -40.28 15.88 -22.53
C ASN A 204 -39.55 14.69 -21.88
N THR A 205 -38.34 14.36 -22.33
CA THR A 205 -37.40 13.55 -21.55
C THR A 205 -36.26 14.45 -21.13
N THR A 206 -36.34 14.90 -19.88
CA THR A 206 -35.26 15.51 -19.13
C THR A 206 -34.05 14.58 -19.19
N ILE A 207 -33.05 14.94 -19.99
CA ILE A 207 -31.71 14.37 -19.90
C ILE A 207 -31.10 14.99 -18.65
N ASP A 208 -31.08 14.19 -17.59
CA ASP A 208 -30.36 14.47 -16.35
C ASP A 208 -28.88 14.70 -16.68
N ASP A 209 -28.36 15.83 -16.22
CA ASP A 209 -27.02 16.31 -16.50
C ASP A 209 -25.98 15.30 -16.03
N GLY A 210 -25.23 14.75 -16.99
CA GLY A 210 -24.18 13.77 -16.75
C GLY A 210 -23.09 14.31 -15.84
N ALA A 211 -23.14 13.90 -14.57
CA ALA A 211 -21.98 13.85 -13.70
C ALA A 211 -20.97 12.87 -14.31
N GLY A 212 -19.84 13.39 -14.79
CA GLY A 212 -18.83 12.61 -15.49
C GLY A 212 -18.18 11.50 -14.63
N PRO A 213 -17.37 10.61 -15.25
CA PRO A 213 -16.75 9.44 -14.63
C PRO A 213 -15.86 9.70 -13.39
N MET A 214 -15.60 10.98 -13.07
CA MET A 214 -14.80 11.41 -11.92
C MET A 214 -15.61 11.57 -10.62
N ALA A 215 -16.93 11.70 -10.69
CA ALA A 215 -17.78 11.80 -9.50
C ALA A 215 -17.95 10.44 -8.77
N GLU A 216 -17.78 9.33 -9.48
CA GLU A 216 -17.95 7.97 -8.95
C GLU A 216 -16.76 7.49 -8.10
N ALA A 217 -15.54 8.00 -8.33
CA ALA A 217 -14.34 7.57 -7.59
C ALA A 217 -14.32 8.04 -6.11
N GLY A 218 -15.06 9.11 -5.81
CA GLY A 218 -15.29 9.61 -4.45
C GLY A 218 -16.57 9.08 -3.80
N SER A 219 -17.33 8.22 -4.48
CA SER A 219 -18.64 7.76 -4.01
C SER A 219 -18.53 6.86 -2.77
N GLU A 220 -19.62 6.79 -2.01
CA GLU A 220 -19.77 5.84 -0.92
C GLU A 220 -19.64 4.40 -1.41
N ASP A 221 -20.09 4.10 -2.63
CA ASP A 221 -19.97 2.79 -3.26
C ASP A 221 -18.51 2.42 -3.55
N ALA A 222 -17.69 3.37 -4.01
CA ALA A 222 -16.25 3.15 -4.17
C ALA A 222 -15.58 2.88 -2.81
N SER A 223 -15.94 3.65 -1.79
CA SER A 223 -15.42 3.47 -0.42
C SER A 223 -15.81 2.11 0.17
N ARG A 224 -17.05 1.66 -0.09
CA ARG A 224 -17.55 0.33 0.28
C ARG A 224 -16.78 -0.79 -0.39
N ARG A 225 -16.60 -0.73 -1.72
CA ARG A 225 -15.83 -1.75 -2.47
C ARG A 225 -14.39 -1.85 -1.97
N LEU A 226 -13.76 -0.71 -1.69
CA LEU A 226 -12.40 -0.66 -1.14
C LEU A 226 -12.32 -1.25 0.27
N TRP A 227 -13.33 -1.02 1.11
CA TRP A 227 -13.44 -1.65 2.42
C TRP A 227 -13.64 -3.17 2.33
N GLU A 228 -14.51 -3.64 1.44
CA GLU A 228 -14.74 -5.08 1.20
C GLU A 228 -13.46 -5.79 0.73
N GLU A 229 -12.69 -5.14 -0.13
CA GLU A 229 -11.39 -5.63 -0.62
C GLU A 229 -10.33 -5.62 0.49
N ALA A 230 -10.39 -4.70 1.47
CA ALA A 230 -9.56 -4.78 2.67
C ALA A 230 -9.97 -5.94 3.57
N THR A 231 -11.28 -6.18 3.75
CA THR A 231 -11.79 -7.33 4.50
C THR A 231 -11.30 -8.65 3.90
N ARG A 232 -11.41 -8.84 2.58
CA ARG A 232 -10.88 -10.04 1.90
C ARG A 232 -9.38 -10.22 2.11
N ARG A 233 -8.60 -9.13 2.09
CA ARG A 233 -7.16 -9.21 2.35
C ARG A 233 -6.81 -9.49 3.81
N HIS A 234 -7.61 -9.00 4.76
CA HIS A 234 -7.46 -9.35 6.16
C HIS A 234 -7.73 -10.84 6.36
N ASP A 235 -8.80 -11.37 5.76
CA ASP A 235 -9.14 -12.79 5.83
C ASP A 235 -8.07 -13.68 5.21
N ASP A 236 -7.44 -13.25 4.10
CA ASP A 236 -6.28 -13.95 3.52
C ASP A 236 -5.08 -14.02 4.48
N VAL A 237 -4.77 -12.93 5.20
CA VAL A 237 -3.70 -12.94 6.22
C VAL A 237 -4.08 -13.88 7.37
N LEU A 238 -5.31 -13.84 7.86
CA LEU A 238 -5.80 -14.73 8.91
C LEU A 238 -5.77 -16.20 8.48
N GLY A 239 -6.12 -16.50 7.23
CA GLY A 239 -6.04 -17.86 6.69
C GLY A 239 -4.60 -18.36 6.62
N ARG A 240 -3.66 -17.53 6.16
CA ARG A 240 -2.24 -17.87 6.11
C ARG A 240 -1.61 -18.00 7.50
N TYR A 241 -1.92 -17.08 8.41
CA TYR A 241 -1.47 -17.14 9.79
C TYR A 241 -2.06 -18.35 10.53
N GLY A 242 -3.36 -18.61 10.35
CA GLY A 242 -4.05 -19.75 10.94
C GLY A 242 -3.45 -21.09 10.54
N TRP A 243 -2.82 -21.21 9.36
CA TRP A 243 -2.07 -22.41 9.00
C TRP A 243 -0.93 -22.73 9.99
N TYR A 244 -0.27 -21.72 10.55
CA TYR A 244 0.80 -21.91 11.54
C TYR A 244 0.29 -22.25 12.94
N GLU A 245 -0.90 -21.76 13.31
CA GLU A 245 -1.51 -22.06 14.60
C GLU A 245 -2.26 -23.40 14.60
N LEU A 246 -2.89 -23.76 13.49
CA LEU A 246 -3.80 -24.90 13.41
C LEU A 246 -3.13 -26.21 12.96
N ASP A 247 -1.89 -26.15 12.46
CA ASP A 247 -1.10 -27.32 12.11
C ASP A 247 0.10 -27.47 13.05
N PRO A 248 0.12 -28.47 13.96
CA PRO A 248 1.27 -28.73 14.82
C PRO A 248 2.58 -28.98 14.05
N ALA A 249 2.53 -29.47 12.81
CA ALA A 249 3.73 -29.62 11.99
C ALA A 249 4.40 -28.28 11.68
N MET A 250 3.62 -27.19 11.59
CA MET A 250 4.16 -25.84 11.35
C MET A 250 4.89 -25.31 12.57
N LEU A 251 4.35 -25.48 13.79
CA LEU A 251 5.05 -25.18 15.04
C LEU A 251 6.41 -25.90 15.11
N LEU A 252 6.43 -27.19 14.76
CA LEU A 252 7.64 -28.01 14.82
C LEU A 252 8.66 -27.68 13.71
N THR A 253 8.21 -27.16 12.57
CA THR A 253 9.07 -26.86 11.41
C THR A 253 9.57 -25.41 11.41
N TYR A 254 8.70 -24.46 11.74
CA TYR A 254 8.94 -23.03 11.70
C TYR A 254 8.53 -22.35 13.01
N PRO A 255 9.12 -22.73 14.16
CA PRO A 255 8.74 -22.18 15.46
C PRO A 255 8.93 -20.64 15.51
N ALA A 256 9.91 -20.10 14.78
CA ALA A 256 10.16 -18.65 14.73
C ALA A 256 9.02 -17.82 14.09
N VAL A 257 8.03 -18.41 13.42
CA VAL A 257 6.90 -17.65 12.85
C VAL A 257 5.85 -17.29 13.92
N ILE A 258 5.76 -18.09 14.97
CA ILE A 258 4.74 -17.97 16.02
C ILE A 258 5.33 -17.78 17.42
N ASP A 259 6.66 -17.58 17.51
CA ASP A 259 7.31 -17.26 18.78
C ASP A 259 7.14 -15.78 19.13
N VAL A 260 6.35 -15.50 20.16
CA VAL A 260 5.95 -14.13 20.53
C VAL A 260 7.09 -13.30 21.12
N THR A 261 8.25 -13.90 21.39
CA THR A 261 9.43 -13.15 21.86
C THR A 261 10.22 -12.51 20.72
N LEU A 262 9.99 -12.94 19.48
CA LEU A 262 10.72 -12.44 18.33
C LEU A 262 10.07 -11.17 17.77
N THR A 263 10.89 -10.15 17.48
CA THR A 263 10.41 -8.82 17.08
C THR A 263 9.50 -8.85 15.85
N HIS A 264 9.83 -9.63 14.83
CA HIS A 264 9.00 -9.70 13.62
C HIS A 264 7.61 -10.30 13.87
N VAL A 265 7.48 -11.17 14.89
CA VAL A 265 6.18 -11.72 15.32
C VAL A 265 5.41 -10.66 16.11
N GLN A 266 6.07 -9.94 17.01
CA GLN A 266 5.47 -8.84 17.78
C GLN A 266 4.93 -7.74 16.86
N ASP A 267 5.71 -7.30 15.88
CA ASP A 267 5.30 -6.29 14.89
C ASP A 267 4.06 -6.75 14.10
N PHE A 268 3.98 -8.03 13.77
CA PHE A 268 2.81 -8.62 13.12
C PHE A 268 1.59 -8.63 14.05
N LEU A 269 1.74 -9.09 15.29
CA LEU A 269 0.63 -9.20 16.24
C LEU A 269 0.04 -7.84 16.61
N VAL A 270 0.88 -6.80 16.76
CA VAL A 270 0.41 -5.41 16.96
C VAL A 270 -0.40 -4.94 15.75
N ALA A 271 0.10 -5.15 14.53
CA ALA A 271 -0.64 -4.76 13.32
C ALA A 271 -1.95 -5.55 13.14
N LEU A 272 -1.98 -6.79 13.62
CA LEU A 272 -3.19 -7.62 13.62
C LEU A 272 -4.22 -7.11 14.62
N GLU A 273 -3.79 -6.73 15.82
CA GLU A 273 -4.65 -6.10 16.83
C GLU A 273 -5.24 -4.79 16.32
N ASP A 274 -4.43 -3.91 15.73
CA ASP A 274 -4.88 -2.64 15.14
C ASP A 274 -5.94 -2.85 14.04
N ALA A 275 -5.71 -3.83 13.15
CA ALA A 275 -6.67 -4.16 12.09
C ALA A 275 -7.97 -4.76 12.68
N ASN A 276 -7.88 -5.61 13.70
CA ASN A 276 -9.03 -6.19 14.36
C ASN A 276 -9.88 -5.14 15.10
N ALA A 277 -9.26 -4.17 15.76
CA ALA A 277 -9.97 -3.09 16.45
C ALA A 277 -10.83 -2.24 15.51
N LEU A 278 -10.41 -2.11 14.25
CA LEU A 278 -11.10 -1.32 13.23
C LEU A 278 -12.12 -2.15 12.42
N ARG A 279 -12.03 -3.48 12.46
CA ARG A 279 -12.89 -4.40 11.70
C ARG A 279 -14.35 -4.28 12.15
N THR A 280 -15.26 -4.34 11.19
CA THR A 280 -16.72 -4.36 11.39
C THR A 280 -17.34 -5.47 10.53
N ASP A 281 -18.49 -6.00 10.94
CA ASP A 281 -19.19 -7.06 10.17
C ASP A 281 -19.78 -6.54 8.85
N ALA A 282 -20.16 -5.27 8.83
CA ALA A 282 -20.68 -4.57 7.66
C ALA A 282 -19.96 -3.23 7.48
N TYR A 283 -20.11 -2.65 6.29
CA TYR A 283 -19.55 -1.33 5.99
C TYR A 283 -20.01 -0.29 7.03
N PRO A 284 -19.09 0.47 7.65
CA PRO A 284 -19.43 1.32 8.79
C PRO A 284 -20.22 2.59 8.44
N GLY A 285 -20.43 2.91 7.15
CA GLY A 285 -21.04 4.17 6.71
C GLY A 285 -20.12 5.39 6.88
N ASP A 286 -19.09 5.30 7.72
CA ASP A 286 -18.05 6.30 7.92
C ASP A 286 -16.82 6.01 7.05
N ARG A 287 -16.57 6.90 6.09
CA ARG A 287 -15.44 6.82 5.17
C ARG A 287 -14.09 6.90 5.89
N ALA A 288 -13.96 7.75 6.92
CA ALA A 288 -12.70 7.90 7.63
C ALA A 288 -12.32 6.60 8.37
N ARG A 289 -13.30 5.93 8.97
CA ARG A 289 -13.10 4.60 9.59
C ARG A 289 -12.77 3.54 8.55
N ALA A 290 -13.44 3.54 7.40
CA ALA A 290 -13.16 2.61 6.32
C ALA A 290 -11.74 2.78 5.75
N ASP A 291 -11.28 4.04 5.60
CA ASP A 291 -9.92 4.39 5.19
C ASP A 291 -8.88 3.96 6.23
N ALA A 292 -9.13 4.22 7.52
CA ALA A 292 -8.26 3.79 8.61
C ALA A 292 -8.12 2.25 8.65
N TYR A 293 -9.22 1.51 8.52
CA TYR A 293 -9.18 0.06 8.43
C TYR A 293 -8.35 -0.42 7.24
N ARG A 294 -8.52 0.20 6.06
CA ARG A 294 -7.72 -0.10 4.87
C ARG A 294 -6.22 0.09 5.09
N GLN A 295 -5.84 1.16 5.78
CA GLN A 295 -4.45 1.45 6.10
C GLN A 295 -3.89 0.45 7.12
N ALA A 296 -4.67 0.08 8.13
CA ALA A 296 -4.30 -0.95 9.11
C ALA A 296 -4.09 -2.31 8.43
N VAL A 297 -5.00 -2.75 7.56
CA VAL A 297 -4.86 -3.99 6.78
C VAL A 297 -3.64 -3.95 5.87
N THR A 298 -3.33 -2.81 5.26
CA THR A 298 -2.10 -2.66 4.44
C THR A 298 -0.85 -2.87 5.29
N THR A 299 -0.83 -2.33 6.50
CA THR A 299 0.27 -2.50 7.46
C THR A 299 0.37 -3.95 7.91
N LEU A 300 -0.75 -4.56 8.30
CA LEU A 300 -0.87 -5.98 8.68
C LEU A 300 -0.30 -6.90 7.61
N ARG A 301 -0.64 -6.69 6.33
CA ARG A 301 -0.10 -7.53 5.24
C ARG A 301 1.41 -7.42 5.13
N ARG A 302 1.94 -6.20 5.26
CA ARG A 302 3.38 -5.96 5.15
C ARG A 302 4.13 -6.61 6.31
N THR A 303 3.65 -6.43 7.54
CA THR A 303 4.27 -7.04 8.73
C THR A 303 4.14 -8.56 8.69
N TRP A 304 3.01 -9.10 8.23
CA TRP A 304 2.83 -10.54 8.02
C TRP A 304 3.85 -11.10 7.00
N THR A 305 4.00 -10.48 5.82
CA THR A 305 4.98 -10.93 4.83
C THR A 305 6.41 -10.91 5.36
N ALA A 306 6.77 -9.87 6.14
CA ALA A 306 8.09 -9.81 6.77
C ALA A 306 8.26 -10.88 7.85
N CYS A 307 7.26 -11.05 8.71
CA CYS A 307 7.20 -12.07 9.76
C CYS A 307 7.36 -13.48 9.19
N GLU A 308 6.57 -13.84 8.18
CA GLU A 308 6.60 -15.16 7.56
C GLU A 308 7.95 -15.43 6.88
N ALA A 309 8.48 -14.45 6.13
CA ALA A 309 9.76 -14.60 5.45
C ALA A 309 10.91 -14.80 6.45
N GLU A 310 10.97 -13.96 7.48
CA GLU A 310 12.02 -14.03 8.50
C GLU A 310 11.88 -15.27 9.39
N GLY A 311 10.67 -15.59 9.84
CA GLY A 311 10.41 -16.78 10.64
C GLY A 311 10.73 -18.07 9.87
N ARG A 312 10.42 -18.15 8.57
CA ARG A 312 10.85 -19.29 7.74
C ARG A 312 12.36 -19.34 7.53
N ARG A 313 13.01 -18.19 7.38
CA ARG A 313 14.47 -18.09 7.21
C ARG A 313 15.21 -18.55 8.47
N LEU A 314 14.72 -18.15 9.65
CA LEU A 314 15.25 -18.57 10.94
C LEU A 314 14.93 -20.04 11.21
N GLY A 315 13.69 -20.47 10.95
CA GLY A 315 13.21 -21.81 11.28
C GLY A 315 13.40 -22.09 12.77
N ALA A 316 14.23 -23.08 13.10
CA ALA A 316 14.67 -23.38 14.47
C ALA A 316 16.09 -22.87 14.79
N GLY A 317 16.75 -22.17 13.87
CA GLY A 317 18.16 -21.78 13.96
C GLY A 317 18.50 -20.76 15.06
N TYR A 318 17.50 -20.13 15.68
CA TYR A 318 17.69 -19.21 16.81
C TYR A 318 17.79 -19.92 18.17
N LEU A 319 17.46 -21.21 18.21
CA LEU A 319 17.54 -22.04 19.41
C LEU A 319 18.93 -22.64 19.58
N ASP A 320 19.29 -23.02 20.81
CA ASP A 320 20.51 -23.77 21.07
C ASP A 320 20.43 -25.21 20.53
N ASP A 321 21.60 -25.80 20.24
CA ASP A 321 21.76 -27.14 19.67
C ASP A 321 20.86 -28.23 20.32
N PRO A 322 20.81 -28.41 21.65
CA PRO A 322 19.98 -29.44 22.27
C PRO A 322 18.48 -29.21 22.08
N ASP A 323 18.03 -27.95 22.05
CA ASP A 323 16.63 -27.61 21.86
C ASP A 323 16.22 -27.78 20.39
N ARG A 324 17.12 -27.45 19.44
CA ARG A 324 16.92 -27.75 18.02
C ARG A 324 16.79 -29.25 17.76
N ASP A 325 17.63 -30.07 18.40
CA ASP A 325 17.57 -31.52 18.27
C ASP A 325 16.29 -32.11 18.87
N SER A 326 15.82 -31.52 19.97
CA SER A 326 14.53 -31.88 20.59
C SER A 326 13.36 -31.61 19.64
N LEU A 327 13.30 -30.42 19.03
CA LEU A 327 12.28 -30.10 18.01
C LEU A 327 12.35 -31.01 16.78
N ARG A 328 13.56 -31.26 16.27
CA ARG A 328 13.76 -32.17 15.13
C ARG A 328 13.29 -33.60 15.47
N THR A 329 13.48 -34.04 16.70
CA THR A 329 12.97 -35.33 17.18
C THR A 329 11.45 -35.33 17.26
N ALA A 330 10.84 -34.29 17.84
CA ALA A 330 9.39 -34.12 17.89
C ALA A 330 8.78 -34.14 16.48
N LEU A 331 9.36 -33.43 15.50
CA LEU A 331 8.89 -33.43 14.11
C LEU A 331 8.90 -34.82 13.47
N LYS A 332 9.93 -35.64 13.75
CA LYS A 332 9.99 -37.02 13.25
C LYS A 332 8.90 -37.89 13.87
N LEU A 333 8.70 -37.78 15.18
CA LEU A 333 7.65 -38.52 15.89
C LEU A 333 6.26 -38.14 15.36
N TYR A 334 6.02 -36.85 15.15
CA TYR A 334 4.77 -36.34 14.59
C TYR A 334 4.49 -36.92 13.19
N ARG A 335 5.45 -36.82 12.27
CA ARG A 335 5.31 -37.38 10.92
C ARG A 335 5.12 -38.88 10.90
N HIS A 336 5.73 -39.59 11.86
CA HIS A 336 5.56 -41.03 11.98
C HIS A 336 4.15 -41.39 12.45
N ALA A 337 3.59 -40.61 13.39
CA ALA A 337 2.20 -40.76 13.80
C ALA A 337 1.23 -40.56 12.63
N GLU A 338 1.44 -39.55 11.78
CA GLU A 338 0.60 -39.34 10.60
C GLU A 338 0.77 -40.43 9.52
N GLY A 339 1.96 -41.04 9.44
CA GLY A 339 2.38 -41.94 8.36
C GLY A 339 1.88 -43.39 8.41
N GLY A 340 0.85 -43.72 9.20
CA GLY A 340 0.22 -45.05 9.19
C GLY A 340 0.46 -45.93 10.41
N SER A 341 0.84 -45.36 11.56
CA SER A 341 0.87 -46.07 12.85
C SER A 341 -0.52 -46.55 13.28
N THR A 342 -0.58 -47.55 14.17
CA THR A 342 -1.86 -47.93 14.82
C THR A 342 -2.35 -46.79 15.72
N SER A 343 -3.64 -46.74 16.09
CA SER A 343 -4.18 -45.65 16.92
C SER A 343 -3.47 -45.53 18.29
N GLU A 344 -3.06 -46.65 18.89
CA GLU A 344 -2.31 -46.65 20.15
C GLU A 344 -0.88 -46.10 19.98
N GLU A 345 -0.20 -46.49 18.91
CA GLU A 345 1.12 -45.96 18.57
C GLU A 345 1.05 -44.46 18.23
N GLN A 346 0.03 -44.03 17.48
CA GLN A 346 -0.22 -42.62 17.18
C GLN A 346 -0.37 -41.80 18.46
N ALA A 347 -1.20 -42.26 19.40
CA ALA A 347 -1.38 -41.60 20.69
C ALA A 347 -0.05 -41.52 21.48
N ALA A 348 0.75 -42.59 21.49
CA ALA A 348 2.05 -42.62 22.16
C ALA A 348 3.09 -41.70 21.49
N TYR A 349 3.08 -41.56 20.17
CA TYR A 349 3.95 -40.64 19.44
C TYR A 349 3.56 -39.19 19.69
N ILE A 350 2.27 -38.85 19.55
CA ILE A 350 1.78 -37.48 19.77
C ILE A 350 1.94 -37.06 21.25
N GLY A 351 1.70 -37.96 22.20
CA GLY A 351 1.98 -37.69 23.61
C GLY A 351 3.45 -37.31 23.86
N ARG A 352 4.40 -38.02 23.24
CA ARG A 352 5.83 -37.67 23.30
C ARG A 352 6.15 -36.34 22.64
N VAL A 353 5.51 -36.01 21.51
CA VAL A 353 5.64 -34.70 20.86
C VAL A 353 5.21 -33.59 21.80
N ARG A 354 4.06 -33.75 22.46
CA ARG A 354 3.55 -32.79 23.44
C ARG A 354 4.51 -32.61 24.59
N ASP A 355 5.03 -33.69 25.16
CA ASP A 355 5.94 -33.60 26.32
C ASP A 355 7.26 -32.90 25.95
N ILE A 356 7.78 -33.12 24.73
CA ILE A 356 8.97 -32.41 24.23
C ILE A 356 8.67 -30.91 24.07
N VAL A 357 7.56 -30.56 23.42
CA VAL A 357 7.16 -29.15 23.19
C VAL A 357 6.92 -28.45 24.54
N GLY A 358 6.18 -29.08 25.46
CA GLY A 358 5.95 -28.57 26.80
C GLY A 358 7.25 -28.32 27.55
N GLY A 359 8.20 -29.26 27.50
CA GLY A 359 9.51 -29.07 28.11
C GLY A 359 10.32 -27.91 27.51
N LEU A 360 10.18 -27.62 26.22
CA LEU A 360 10.82 -26.46 25.57
C LEU A 360 10.17 -25.15 26.00
N VAL A 361 8.84 -25.12 26.12
CA VAL A 361 8.09 -23.97 26.62
C VAL A 361 8.41 -23.68 28.09
N ASP A 362 8.42 -24.70 28.94
CA ASP A 362 8.67 -24.56 30.38
C ASP A 362 10.07 -23.99 30.69
N ARG A 363 11.05 -24.28 29.83
CA ARG A 363 12.41 -23.71 29.93
C ARG A 363 12.54 -22.33 29.29
N GLY A 364 11.52 -21.85 28.58
CA GLY A 364 11.55 -20.60 27.82
C GLY A 364 12.42 -20.68 26.56
N ALA A 365 12.62 -21.87 25.98
CA ALA A 365 13.35 -22.03 24.73
C ALA A 365 12.51 -21.54 23.53
N ILE A 366 11.20 -21.82 23.56
CA ILE A 366 10.22 -21.35 22.59
C ILE A 366 9.03 -20.72 23.31
N HIS A 367 8.41 -19.72 22.69
CA HIS A 367 7.19 -19.10 23.21
C HIS A 367 6.10 -19.04 22.13
N PRO A 368 5.53 -20.19 21.73
CA PRO A 368 4.48 -20.23 20.72
C PRO A 368 3.23 -19.47 21.17
N THR A 369 2.39 -19.07 20.22
CA THR A 369 1.07 -18.55 20.55
C THR A 369 0.19 -19.59 21.25
N THR A 370 -0.74 -19.12 22.08
CA THR A 370 -1.66 -19.98 22.82
C THR A 370 -2.45 -20.90 21.89
N GLY A 371 -2.89 -20.39 20.73
CA GLY A 371 -3.65 -21.18 19.75
C GLY A 371 -2.87 -22.39 19.24
N ALA A 372 -1.57 -22.24 18.98
CA ALA A 372 -0.73 -23.36 18.54
C ALA A 372 -0.58 -24.46 19.60
N LEU A 373 -0.47 -24.07 20.88
CA LEU A 373 -0.40 -25.01 22.00
C LEU A 373 -1.72 -25.73 22.23
N GLU A 374 -2.84 -25.00 22.19
CA GLU A 374 -4.19 -25.56 22.32
C GLU A 374 -4.51 -26.57 21.22
N GLN A 375 -4.06 -26.30 19.99
CA GLN A 375 -4.25 -27.22 18.89
C GLN A 375 -3.44 -28.51 19.06
N LEU A 376 -2.18 -28.43 19.51
CA LEU A 376 -1.39 -29.62 19.78
C LEU A 376 -2.04 -30.49 20.87
N GLU A 377 -2.58 -29.88 21.92
CA GLU A 377 -3.32 -30.58 22.97
C GLU A 377 -4.63 -31.19 22.44
N THR A 378 -5.33 -30.50 21.54
CA THR A 378 -6.54 -30.99 20.89
C THR A 378 -6.27 -32.23 20.03
N VAL A 379 -5.21 -32.19 19.22
CA VAL A 379 -4.77 -33.36 18.42
C VAL A 379 -4.40 -34.52 19.35
N SER A 380 -3.65 -34.26 20.41
CA SER A 380 -3.28 -35.27 21.41
C SER A 380 -4.52 -35.93 22.04
N ARG A 381 -5.50 -35.15 22.49
CA ARG A 381 -6.73 -35.66 23.10
C ARG A 381 -7.53 -36.53 22.13
N ARG A 382 -7.73 -36.07 20.89
CA ARG A 382 -8.44 -36.83 19.86
C ARG A 382 -7.78 -38.20 19.62
N MET A 383 -6.46 -38.27 19.60
CA MET A 383 -5.73 -39.53 19.40
C MET A 383 -5.84 -40.48 20.60
N ILE A 384 -6.05 -39.98 21.82
CA ILE A 384 -6.25 -40.80 23.04
C ILE A 384 -7.69 -41.33 23.16
N GLU A 385 -8.68 -40.62 22.59
CA GLU A 385 -10.09 -41.01 22.62
C GLU A 385 -10.45 -42.01 21.51
N SER A 386 -9.84 -41.86 20.33
CA SER A 386 -10.04 -42.75 19.15
C SER A 386 -9.80 -44.26 19.37
N PRO A 387 -8.93 -44.72 20.29
CA PRO A 387 -8.77 -46.14 20.65
C PRO A 387 -9.97 -46.73 21.40
N ARG A 388 -10.87 -45.92 21.98
CA ARG A 388 -11.97 -46.40 22.84
C ARG A 388 -13.30 -46.65 22.11
N GLU A 389 -13.43 -46.19 20.86
CA GLU A 389 -14.69 -46.22 20.10
C GLU A 389 -14.76 -47.33 19.02
N ARG A 390 -13.77 -48.23 18.98
CA ARG A 390 -13.78 -49.44 18.15
C ARG A 390 -13.63 -50.68 19.02
#